data_AF-A0A7S4T4Z2-F1
#
_entry.id   AF-A0A7S4T4Z2-F1
#
_cell.length_a   1.000
_cell.length_b   1.000
_cell.length_c   1.000
_cell.angle_alpha   90.00
_cell.angle_beta   90.00
_cell.angle_gamma   90.00
#
_symmetry.space_group_name_H-M   'P 1'
#
loop_
_entity.id
_entity.type
_entity.pdbx_description
1 polymer ?
#
loop_
_entity_poly.entity_id
_entity_poly.type
_entity_poly.pdbx_seq_one_letter_code
_entity_poly.pdbx_strand_id
1 'polypeptide(L)'
;MTATSLLVLRSLLSASAPLDSIAVVHAAAVLFYGVRLNLFLAYREIFLPRFRHMRERIEDRAKSRGSRLSRTPFIVSCAALYAFLATPFLVTSKSCAEMSIKCCSGESGVVGIIWNLVRAAVVATWGGFLIEAWGDFAKSIGKAQKGEDALITGGIFRFFRHPNYTGEIIGWASSCVAAFLAVAATSGKTLSAWMSMAPSLIACVLGASGISFVLTTATAGLERRQLEKYGDTDEYKEWVGKSWVGFQLVKKTKDEEETVVPGATEDNGSPTPEE
;
A
#
# COMPACT_ATOMS: atom_id res chain seq x y z
N MET A 1 -1.26 6.64 -16.95
CA MET A 1 0.17 6.73 -16.58
C MET A 1 0.89 7.95 -17.14
N THR A 2 0.59 8.38 -18.38
CA THR A 2 1.19 9.59 -18.98
C THR A 2 0.88 10.85 -18.19
N ALA A 3 -0.37 11.06 -17.74
CA ALA A 3 -0.75 12.26 -16.97
C ALA A 3 -0.02 12.39 -15.62
N THR A 4 0.06 11.30 -14.83
CA THR A 4 0.78 11.30 -13.54
C THR A 4 2.28 11.50 -13.73
N SER A 5 2.86 10.86 -14.77
CA SER A 5 4.28 11.03 -15.11
C SER A 5 4.58 12.43 -15.61
N LEU A 6 3.67 13.04 -16.38
CA LEU A 6 3.76 14.44 -16.83
C LEU A 6 3.60 15.44 -15.68
N LEU A 7 2.75 15.16 -14.69
CA LEU A 7 2.61 16.01 -13.49
C LEU A 7 3.85 15.93 -12.60
N VAL A 8 4.39 14.73 -12.37
CA VAL A 8 5.67 14.52 -11.63
C VAL A 8 6.82 15.18 -12.39
N LEU A 9 6.93 14.96 -13.70
CA LEU A 9 7.97 15.56 -14.53
C LEU A 9 7.84 17.08 -14.61
N ARG A 10 6.61 17.62 -14.72
CA ARG A 10 6.37 19.07 -14.68
C ARG A 10 6.71 19.65 -13.31
N SER A 11 6.42 18.99 -12.20
CA SER A 11 6.86 19.45 -10.88
C SER A 11 8.38 19.37 -10.70
N LEU A 12 9.05 18.36 -11.26
CA LEU A 12 10.51 18.24 -11.27
C LEU A 12 11.17 19.30 -12.19
N LEU A 13 10.54 19.63 -13.32
CA LEU A 13 11.08 20.58 -14.32
C LEU A 13 10.67 22.04 -14.07
N SER A 14 9.55 22.30 -13.42
CA SER A 14 9.12 23.65 -13.01
C SER A 14 9.82 24.13 -11.73
N ALA A 15 10.70 23.32 -11.17
CA ALA A 15 11.41 23.64 -9.95
C ALA A 15 12.82 24.15 -10.27
N SER A 16 13.00 25.45 -10.15
CA SER A 16 14.25 26.06 -9.65
C SER A 16 14.51 25.70 -8.17
N ALA A 17 13.95 24.58 -7.69
CA ALA A 17 14.10 24.13 -6.30
C ALA A 17 15.38 23.30 -6.18
N PRO A 18 16.14 23.47 -5.09
CA PRO A 18 17.30 22.65 -4.80
C PRO A 18 16.98 21.14 -4.84
N LEU A 19 17.90 20.32 -5.36
CA LEU A 19 17.74 18.87 -5.48
C LEU A 19 17.53 18.16 -4.13
N ASP A 20 17.95 18.78 -3.03
CA ASP A 20 17.79 18.31 -1.65
C ASP A 20 16.46 18.76 -1.01
N SER A 21 15.62 19.50 -1.75
CA SER A 21 14.27 19.83 -1.29
C SER A 21 13.47 18.57 -1.03
N ILE A 22 12.77 18.52 0.10
CA ILE A 22 11.94 17.36 0.46
C ILE A 22 10.84 17.07 -0.56
N ALA A 23 10.37 18.09 -1.29
CA ALA A 23 9.46 17.92 -2.41
C ALA A 23 10.07 17.02 -3.51
N VAL A 24 11.33 17.29 -3.88
CA VAL A 24 12.07 16.52 -4.88
C VAL A 24 12.32 15.09 -4.39
N VAL A 25 12.73 14.93 -3.11
CA VAL A 25 12.96 13.61 -2.51
C VAL A 25 11.67 12.78 -2.46
N HIS A 26 10.52 13.39 -2.14
CA HIS A 26 9.23 12.71 -2.11
C HIS A 26 8.74 12.35 -3.53
N ALA A 27 8.88 13.27 -4.48
CA ALA A 27 8.56 13.01 -5.89
C ALA A 27 9.44 11.88 -6.46
N ALA A 28 10.73 11.85 -6.11
CA ALA A 28 11.64 10.79 -6.50
C ALA A 28 11.24 9.43 -5.92
N ALA A 29 10.69 9.37 -4.70
CA ALA A 29 10.15 8.12 -4.14
C ALA A 29 8.99 7.58 -4.98
N VAL A 30 8.04 8.45 -5.36
CA VAL A 30 6.89 8.09 -6.19
C VAL A 30 7.33 7.67 -7.59
N LEU A 31 8.32 8.37 -8.17
CA LEU A 31 8.90 8.00 -9.46
C LEU A 31 9.61 6.64 -9.39
N PHE A 32 10.43 6.42 -8.36
CA PHE A 32 11.09 5.14 -8.10
C PHE A 32 10.07 4.01 -8.02
N TYR A 33 9.02 4.18 -7.22
CA TYR A 33 7.92 3.21 -7.12
C TYR A 33 7.34 2.90 -8.51
N GLY A 34 6.95 3.94 -9.26
CA GLY A 34 6.30 3.79 -10.55
C GLY A 34 7.18 3.11 -11.58
N VAL A 35 8.42 3.57 -11.74
CA VAL A 35 9.38 3.00 -12.71
C VAL A 35 9.68 1.55 -12.35
N ARG A 36 10.05 1.27 -11.09
CA ARG A 36 10.35 -0.09 -10.63
C ARG A 36 9.17 -1.03 -10.83
N LEU A 37 7.96 -0.66 -10.43
CA LEU A 37 6.78 -1.52 -10.57
C LEU A 37 6.53 -1.87 -12.04
N ASN A 38 6.60 -0.88 -12.93
CA ASN A 38 6.38 -1.09 -14.36
C ASN A 38 7.47 -1.98 -14.98
N LEU A 39 8.74 -1.76 -14.63
CA LEU A 39 9.85 -2.60 -15.09
C LEU A 39 9.70 -4.04 -14.58
N PHE A 40 9.30 -4.22 -13.31
CA PHE A 40 9.09 -5.54 -12.73
C PHE A 40 7.95 -6.31 -13.42
N LEU A 41 6.83 -5.64 -13.70
CA LEU A 41 5.72 -6.23 -14.45
C LEU A 41 6.11 -6.56 -15.89
N ALA A 42 6.80 -5.64 -16.59
CA ALA A 42 7.29 -5.86 -17.94
C ALA A 42 8.26 -7.05 -18.01
N TYR A 43 9.20 -7.13 -17.07
CA TYR A 43 10.12 -8.28 -16.95
C TYR A 43 9.35 -9.60 -16.83
N ARG A 44 8.36 -9.67 -15.93
CA ARG A 44 7.56 -10.89 -15.74
C ARG A 44 6.76 -11.26 -16.98
N GLU A 45 6.21 -10.30 -17.70
CA GLU A 45 5.44 -10.57 -18.91
C GLU A 45 6.33 -11.07 -20.07
N ILE A 46 7.49 -10.43 -20.27
CA ILE A 46 8.39 -10.71 -21.39
C ILE A 46 9.11 -12.04 -21.16
N PHE A 47 9.70 -12.24 -19.98
CA PHE A 47 10.66 -13.31 -19.73
C PHE A 47 10.08 -14.55 -19.05
N LEU A 48 8.90 -14.49 -18.43
CA LEU A 48 8.35 -15.62 -17.68
C LEU A 48 7.04 -16.15 -18.32
N PRO A 49 7.07 -17.34 -18.96
CA PRO A 49 5.92 -17.87 -19.69
C PRO A 49 4.64 -17.97 -18.87
N ARG A 50 4.73 -18.32 -17.58
CA ARG A 50 3.55 -18.41 -16.69
C ARG A 50 2.74 -17.11 -16.66
N PHE A 51 3.42 -15.96 -16.65
CA PHE A 51 2.75 -14.66 -16.57
C PHE A 51 2.10 -14.26 -17.90
N ARG A 52 2.71 -14.63 -19.04
CA ARG A 52 2.10 -14.49 -20.36
C ARG A 52 0.80 -15.28 -20.48
N HIS A 53 0.81 -16.57 -20.13
CA HIS A 53 -0.40 -17.40 -20.13
C HIS A 53 -1.45 -16.92 -19.12
N MET A 54 -1.02 -16.36 -17.97
CA MET A 54 -1.95 -15.76 -17.01
C MET A 54 -2.65 -14.54 -17.60
N ARG A 55 -1.93 -13.66 -18.31
CA ARG A 55 -2.49 -12.49 -18.99
C ARG A 55 -3.49 -12.90 -20.06
N GLU A 56 -3.13 -13.86 -20.91
CA GLU A 56 -4.00 -14.37 -21.98
C GLU A 56 -5.32 -14.91 -21.41
N ARG A 57 -5.26 -15.75 -20.36
CA ARG A 57 -6.46 -16.23 -19.65
C ARG A 57 -7.33 -15.10 -19.09
N ILE A 58 -6.72 -14.03 -18.58
CA ILE A 58 -7.46 -12.86 -18.07
C ILE A 58 -8.12 -12.12 -19.24
N GLU A 59 -7.40 -11.93 -20.35
CA GLU A 59 -7.90 -11.24 -21.53
C GLU A 59 -9.06 -11.99 -22.18
N ASP A 60 -8.96 -13.32 -22.30
CA ASP A 60 -10.00 -14.18 -22.85
C ASP A 60 -11.26 -14.15 -21.99
N ARG A 61 -11.09 -14.23 -20.66
CA ARG A 61 -12.21 -14.05 -19.71
C ARG A 61 -12.83 -12.66 -19.82
N ALA A 62 -12.03 -11.64 -20.10
CA ALA A 62 -12.51 -10.28 -20.26
C ALA A 62 -13.17 -10.05 -21.63
N LYS A 63 -12.81 -10.82 -22.67
CA LYS A 63 -13.50 -10.83 -23.98
C LYS A 63 -14.85 -11.53 -23.87
N SER A 64 -14.90 -12.67 -23.16
CA SER A 64 -16.15 -13.42 -22.95
C SER A 64 -17.17 -12.68 -22.09
N ARG A 65 -16.73 -11.72 -21.26
CA ARG A 65 -17.59 -10.88 -20.40
C ARG A 65 -18.11 -9.60 -21.05
N GLY A 66 -17.82 -9.34 -22.33
CA GLY A 66 -18.45 -8.25 -23.10
C GLY A 66 -17.48 -7.24 -23.75
N SER A 67 -18.05 -6.13 -24.22
CA SER A 67 -17.34 -5.08 -24.99
C SER A 67 -16.22 -4.40 -24.21
N ARG A 68 -15.21 -3.87 -24.91
CA ARG A 68 -14.10 -3.09 -24.32
C ARG A 68 -14.56 -1.95 -23.42
N LEU A 69 -15.76 -1.39 -23.68
CA LEU A 69 -16.36 -0.32 -22.87
C LEU A 69 -16.81 -0.77 -21.48
N SER A 70 -17.09 -2.06 -21.26
CA SER A 70 -17.42 -2.57 -19.91
C SER A 70 -16.24 -2.49 -18.94
N ARG A 71 -15.03 -2.26 -19.46
CA ARG A 71 -13.79 -2.10 -18.69
C ARG A 71 -13.54 -0.66 -18.25
N THR A 72 -14.25 0.30 -18.82
CA THR A 72 -14.07 1.73 -18.52
C THR A 72 -14.19 2.03 -17.03
N PRO A 73 -15.20 1.52 -16.28
CA PRO A 73 -15.31 1.80 -14.84
C PRO A 73 -14.08 1.33 -14.08
N PHE A 74 -13.59 0.12 -14.34
CA PHE A 74 -12.39 -0.42 -13.70
C PHE A 74 -11.13 0.42 -14.02
N ILE A 75 -10.93 0.78 -15.29
CA ILE A 75 -9.78 1.60 -15.72
C ILE A 75 -9.84 2.98 -15.06
N VAL A 76 -11.02 3.60 -15.02
CA VAL A 76 -11.22 4.90 -14.36
C VAL A 76 -10.97 4.79 -12.86
N SER A 77 -11.44 3.74 -12.19
CA SER A 77 -11.16 3.50 -10.77
C SER A 77 -9.67 3.33 -10.49
N CYS A 78 -8.95 2.55 -11.31
CA CYS A 78 -7.49 2.43 -11.19
C CYS A 78 -6.79 3.78 -11.42
N ALA A 79 -7.19 4.53 -12.45
CA ALA A 79 -6.61 5.84 -12.74
C ALA A 79 -6.85 6.83 -11.58
N ALA A 80 -8.05 6.84 -11.01
CA ALA A 80 -8.39 7.64 -9.84
C ALA A 80 -7.55 7.23 -8.62
N LEU A 81 -7.42 5.94 -8.34
CA LEU A 81 -6.58 5.44 -7.24
C LEU A 81 -5.13 5.94 -7.38
N TYR A 82 -4.52 5.83 -8.56
CA TYR A 82 -3.16 6.33 -8.78
C TYR A 82 -3.05 7.86 -8.72
N ALA A 83 -4.08 8.60 -9.13
CA ALA A 83 -4.12 10.06 -8.94
C ALA A 83 -4.18 10.42 -7.45
N PHE A 84 -4.94 9.68 -6.66
CA PHE A 84 -5.04 9.84 -5.22
C PHE A 84 -3.73 9.48 -4.51
N LEU A 85 -3.06 8.40 -4.91
CA LEU A 85 -1.72 8.02 -4.42
C LEU A 85 -0.64 9.05 -4.77
N ALA A 86 -0.79 9.78 -5.88
CA ALA A 86 0.09 10.89 -6.25
C ALA A 86 -0.20 12.19 -5.47
N THR A 87 -1.37 12.33 -4.86
CA THR A 87 -1.77 13.59 -4.20
C THR A 87 -0.86 14.00 -3.04
N PRO A 88 -0.34 13.09 -2.18
CA PRO A 88 0.54 13.49 -1.08
C PRO A 88 1.82 14.20 -1.50
N PHE A 89 2.44 13.80 -2.62
CA PHE A 89 3.63 14.50 -3.12
C PHE A 89 3.29 15.90 -3.63
N LEU A 90 2.11 16.08 -4.25
CA LEU A 90 1.65 17.40 -4.70
C LEU A 90 1.40 18.34 -3.51
N VAL A 91 0.78 17.82 -2.44
CA VAL A 91 0.57 18.56 -1.19
C VAL A 91 1.89 18.97 -0.56
N THR A 92 2.80 18.02 -0.36
CA THR A 92 4.13 18.32 0.21
C THR A 92 4.92 19.31 -0.65
N SER A 93 4.84 19.22 -1.98
CA SER A 93 5.49 20.17 -2.91
C SER A 93 4.94 21.58 -2.76
N LYS A 94 3.61 21.73 -2.70
CA LYS A 94 2.96 23.03 -2.46
C LYS A 94 3.39 23.60 -1.11
N SER A 95 3.38 22.79 -0.06
CA SER A 95 3.79 23.22 1.28
C SER A 95 5.27 23.61 1.36
N CYS A 96 6.17 22.96 0.61
CA CYS A 96 7.58 23.36 0.52
C CYS A 96 7.74 24.75 -0.10
N ALA A 97 6.99 25.05 -1.15
CA ALA A 97 7.03 26.35 -1.81
C ALA A 97 6.55 27.46 -0.86
N GLU A 98 5.46 27.23 -0.13
CA GLU A 98 4.95 28.16 0.88
C GLU A 98 5.93 28.35 2.06
N MET A 99 6.58 27.28 2.51
CA MET A 99 7.55 27.33 3.61
C MET A 99 8.84 28.06 3.21
N SER A 100 9.32 27.90 1.98
CA SER A 100 10.50 28.61 1.48
C SER A 100 10.29 30.13 1.53
N ILE A 101 9.06 30.59 1.32
CA ILE A 101 8.67 32.00 1.47
C ILE A 101 8.65 32.42 2.95
N LYS A 102 8.17 31.56 3.85
CA LYS A 102 8.09 31.84 5.31
C LYS A 102 9.42 31.74 6.05
N CYS A 103 10.35 30.87 5.63
CA CYS A 103 11.66 30.71 6.26
C CYS A 103 12.59 31.93 6.04
N CYS A 104 12.38 32.69 4.96
CA CYS A 104 12.99 34.03 4.80
C CYS A 104 12.60 34.99 5.95
N SER A 105 11.58 34.63 6.74
CA SER A 105 11.04 35.40 7.87
C SER A 105 11.48 34.86 9.25
N GLY A 106 12.36 33.85 9.31
CA GLY A 106 13.04 33.45 10.56
C GLY A 106 12.23 32.59 11.56
N GLU A 107 11.31 31.74 11.12
CA GLU A 107 10.53 30.90 12.04
C GLU A 107 11.33 29.70 12.61
N SER A 108 11.67 29.78 13.90
CA SER A 108 12.17 28.67 14.73
C SER A 108 11.09 28.27 15.76
N GLY A 109 10.84 26.96 15.95
CA GLY A 109 9.86 26.46 16.93
C GLY A 109 9.12 25.19 16.50
N VAL A 110 7.85 25.03 16.92
CA VAL A 110 6.99 23.86 16.64
C VAL A 110 6.91 23.53 15.15
N VAL A 111 6.88 24.54 14.28
CA VAL A 111 6.88 24.37 12.81
C VAL A 111 8.10 23.59 12.33
N GLY A 112 9.29 23.88 12.88
CA GLY A 112 10.52 23.14 12.57
C GLY A 112 10.47 21.68 13.00
N ILE A 113 9.87 21.38 14.17
CA ILE A 113 9.64 20.00 14.62
C ILE A 113 8.73 19.25 13.66
N ILE A 114 7.60 19.86 13.26
CA ILE A 114 6.68 19.24 12.30
C ILE A 114 7.38 18.98 10.96
N TRP A 115 8.26 19.89 10.51
CA TRP A 115 9.00 19.69 9.27
C TRP A 115 10.02 18.54 9.35
N ASN A 116 10.64 18.32 10.51
CA ASN A 116 11.44 17.11 10.75
C ASN A 116 10.58 15.84 10.72
N LEU A 117 9.33 15.89 11.19
CA LEU A 117 8.40 14.77 11.05
C LEU A 117 8.00 14.54 9.59
N VAL A 118 7.84 15.59 8.77
CA VAL A 118 7.64 15.45 7.32
C VAL A 118 8.85 14.74 6.69
N ARG A 119 10.08 15.12 7.05
CA ARG A 119 11.31 14.43 6.62
C ARG A 119 11.31 12.96 7.01
N ALA A 120 10.99 12.64 8.26
CA ALA A 120 10.89 11.26 8.73
C ALA A 120 9.83 10.47 7.97
N ALA A 121 8.66 11.05 7.69
CA ALA A 121 7.60 10.41 6.93
C ALA A 121 8.02 10.12 5.47
N VAL A 122 8.71 11.05 4.81
CA VAL A 122 9.24 10.82 3.45
C VAL A 122 10.34 9.77 3.43
N VAL A 123 11.20 9.72 4.46
CA VAL A 123 12.19 8.64 4.63
C VAL A 123 11.50 7.30 4.84
N ALA A 124 10.42 7.25 5.64
CA ALA A 124 9.63 6.05 5.83
C ALA A 124 8.93 5.61 4.53
N THR A 125 8.49 6.56 3.67
CA THR A 125 7.99 6.25 2.33
C THR A 125 9.03 5.52 1.48
N TRP A 126 10.26 6.03 1.45
CA TRP A 126 11.38 5.36 0.79
C TRP A 126 11.64 3.97 1.38
N GLY A 127 11.68 3.86 2.71
CA GLY A 127 11.87 2.59 3.40
C GLY A 127 10.83 1.55 2.99
N GLY A 128 9.55 1.93 2.92
CA GLY A 128 8.47 1.08 2.43
C GLY A 128 8.70 0.58 1.00
N PHE A 129 8.95 1.49 0.06
CA PHE A 129 9.19 1.12 -1.35
C PHE A 129 10.48 0.31 -1.55
N LEU A 130 11.51 0.50 -0.72
CA LEU A 130 12.73 -0.31 -0.75
C LEU A 130 12.50 -1.72 -0.21
N ILE A 131 11.74 -1.87 0.89
CA ILE A 131 11.29 -3.17 1.40
C ILE A 131 10.51 -3.92 0.31
N GLU A 132 9.64 -3.20 -0.39
CA GLU A 132 8.86 -3.77 -1.49
C GLU A 132 9.77 -4.30 -2.60
N ALA A 133 10.66 -3.42 -3.10
CA ALA A 133 11.61 -3.75 -4.16
C ALA A 133 12.48 -4.96 -3.80
N TRP A 134 12.97 -5.00 -2.56
CA TRP A 134 13.78 -6.11 -2.06
C TRP A 134 12.98 -7.40 -1.97
N GLY A 135 11.71 -7.33 -1.55
CA GLY A 135 10.78 -8.47 -1.54
C GLY A 135 10.59 -9.08 -2.92
N ASP A 136 10.30 -8.26 -3.93
CA ASP A 136 10.12 -8.72 -5.32
C ASP A 136 11.41 -9.29 -5.90
N PHE A 137 12.55 -8.65 -5.64
CA PHE A 137 13.87 -9.10 -6.09
C PHE A 137 14.26 -10.45 -5.47
N ALA A 138 14.20 -10.56 -4.14
CA ALA A 138 14.51 -11.78 -3.42
C ALA A 138 13.61 -12.95 -3.83
N LYS A 139 12.32 -12.68 -4.09
CA LYS A 139 11.38 -13.68 -4.60
C LYS A 139 11.74 -14.16 -6.00
N SER A 140 12.14 -13.24 -6.87
CA SER A 140 12.53 -13.54 -8.25
C SER A 140 13.79 -14.40 -8.29
N ILE A 141 14.82 -14.04 -7.52
CA ILE A 141 16.04 -14.84 -7.39
C ILE A 141 15.75 -16.21 -6.79
N GLY A 142 15.00 -16.25 -5.68
CA GLY A 142 14.66 -17.50 -5.02
C GLY A 142 13.95 -18.49 -5.93
N LYS A 143 12.99 -18.01 -6.74
CA LYS A 143 12.29 -18.87 -7.72
C LYS A 143 13.15 -19.23 -8.93
N ALA A 144 14.05 -18.36 -9.37
CA ALA A 144 15.01 -18.69 -10.42
C ALA A 144 15.99 -19.79 -9.99
N GLN A 145 16.40 -19.80 -8.72
CA GLN A 145 17.35 -20.77 -8.18
C GLN A 145 16.70 -22.09 -7.75
N LYS A 146 15.56 -22.03 -7.05
CA LYS A 146 14.91 -23.20 -6.43
C LYS A 146 13.75 -23.77 -7.25
N GLY A 147 13.38 -23.11 -8.34
CA GLY A 147 12.24 -23.47 -9.17
C GLY A 147 10.99 -22.64 -8.87
N GLU A 148 10.11 -22.54 -9.86
CA GLU A 148 8.90 -21.71 -9.82
C GLU A 148 7.90 -22.12 -8.74
N ASP A 149 7.93 -23.38 -8.34
CA ASP A 149 7.06 -23.95 -7.31
C ASP A 149 7.67 -23.97 -5.92
N ALA A 150 8.88 -23.46 -5.73
CA ALA A 150 9.50 -23.36 -4.41
C ALA A 150 8.79 -22.34 -3.51
N LEU A 151 8.67 -22.70 -2.23
CA LEU A 151 8.35 -21.76 -1.14
C LEU A 151 9.63 -21.00 -0.78
N ILE A 152 9.55 -19.67 -0.73
CA ILE A 152 10.69 -18.82 -0.40
C ILE A 152 10.51 -18.29 1.03
N THR A 153 11.27 -18.85 1.97
CA THR A 153 11.15 -18.60 3.42
C THR A 153 12.33 -17.82 4.01
N GLY A 154 13.45 -17.73 3.28
CA GLY A 154 14.70 -17.10 3.73
C GLY A 154 14.82 -15.59 3.43
N GLY A 155 15.92 -14.98 3.89
CA GLY A 155 16.20 -13.56 3.64
C GLY A 155 15.13 -12.65 4.27
N ILE A 156 14.58 -11.70 3.51
CA ILE A 156 13.51 -10.82 4.01
C ILE A 156 12.21 -11.58 4.31
N PHE A 157 11.98 -12.72 3.64
CA PHE A 157 10.78 -13.54 3.86
C PHE A 157 10.74 -14.20 5.23
N ARG A 158 11.88 -14.28 5.94
CA ARG A 158 11.91 -14.78 7.33
C ARG A 158 11.13 -13.87 8.29
N PHE A 159 11.02 -12.59 7.96
CA PHE A 159 10.35 -11.58 8.79
C PHE A 159 8.96 -11.25 8.28
N PHE A 160 8.79 -11.14 6.96
CA PHE A 160 7.52 -10.76 6.33
C PHE A 160 7.08 -11.85 5.36
N ARG A 161 5.83 -12.31 5.45
CA ARG A 161 5.30 -13.25 4.45
C ARG A 161 5.10 -12.62 3.08
N HIS A 162 4.73 -11.34 3.09
CA HIS A 162 4.46 -10.53 1.90
C HIS A 162 5.23 -9.21 1.97
N PRO A 163 6.58 -9.23 1.93
CA PRO A 163 7.40 -8.02 2.06
C PRO A 163 7.07 -6.98 0.98
N ASN A 164 6.72 -7.44 -0.22
CA ASN A 164 6.26 -6.57 -1.30
C ASN A 164 5.00 -5.78 -0.92
N TYR A 165 3.96 -6.45 -0.46
CA TYR A 165 2.70 -5.79 -0.08
C TYR A 165 2.84 -4.96 1.20
N THR A 166 3.59 -5.47 2.18
CA THR A 166 3.87 -4.74 3.43
C THR A 166 4.63 -3.45 3.15
N GLY A 167 5.69 -3.52 2.33
CA GLY A 167 6.49 -2.36 1.95
C GLY A 167 5.65 -1.31 1.23
N GLU A 168 4.80 -1.74 0.29
CA GLU A 168 3.91 -0.85 -0.46
C GLU A 168 2.90 -0.14 0.46
N ILE A 169 2.28 -0.85 1.41
CA ILE A 169 1.37 -0.25 2.40
C ILE A 169 2.10 0.78 3.26
N ILE A 170 3.28 0.45 3.80
CA ILE A 170 4.09 1.38 4.59
C ILE A 170 4.43 2.62 3.76
N GLY A 171 4.88 2.43 2.52
CA GLY A 171 5.27 3.50 1.62
C GLY A 171 4.16 4.54 1.43
N TRP A 172 2.96 4.07 1.05
CA TRP A 172 1.81 4.92 0.79
C TRP A 172 1.17 5.50 2.05
N ALA A 173 1.14 4.76 3.16
CA ALA A 173 0.66 5.27 4.44
C ALA A 173 1.56 6.41 4.95
N SER A 174 2.87 6.23 4.93
CA SER A 174 3.83 7.27 5.30
C SER A 174 3.77 8.48 4.37
N SER A 175 3.54 8.26 3.06
CA SER A 175 3.38 9.34 2.09
C SER A 175 2.16 10.19 2.42
N CYS A 176 1.02 9.55 2.74
CA CYS A 176 -0.19 10.22 3.22
C CYS A 176 0.08 11.03 4.51
N VAL A 177 0.75 10.43 5.50
CA VAL A 177 1.13 11.13 6.75
C VAL A 177 1.98 12.36 6.47
N ALA A 178 2.93 12.29 5.53
CA ALA A 178 3.76 13.43 5.14
C ALA A 178 2.91 14.60 4.63
N ALA A 179 1.83 14.34 3.90
CA ALA A 179 0.91 15.39 3.42
C ALA A 179 0.15 16.09 4.56
N PHE A 180 -0.37 15.32 5.53
CA PHE A 180 -1.04 15.89 6.69
C PHE A 180 -0.09 16.75 7.54
N LEU A 181 1.12 16.26 7.78
CA LEU A 181 2.15 17.00 8.50
C LEU A 181 2.58 18.26 7.74
N ALA A 182 2.67 18.21 6.42
CA ALA A 182 3.01 19.37 5.59
C ALA A 182 1.93 20.45 5.63
N VAL A 183 0.65 20.07 5.59
CA VAL A 183 -0.47 21.00 5.81
C VAL A 183 -0.42 21.58 7.22
N ALA A 184 -0.16 20.76 8.25
CA ALA A 184 -0.04 21.25 9.62
C ALA A 184 1.09 22.28 9.80
N ALA A 185 2.23 22.09 9.11
CA ALA A 185 3.35 23.02 9.14
C ALA A 185 3.05 24.35 8.44
N THR A 186 2.15 24.38 7.45
CA THR A 186 1.93 25.54 6.57
C THR A 186 0.65 26.32 6.87
N SER A 187 -0.44 25.63 7.17
CA SER A 187 -1.77 26.20 7.41
C SER A 187 -1.96 26.82 8.80
N GLY A 188 -1.04 26.57 9.74
CA GLY A 188 -1.18 26.98 11.13
C GLY A 188 -2.44 26.40 11.79
N LYS A 189 -3.00 27.14 12.77
CA LYS A 189 -4.21 26.73 13.51
C LYS A 189 -5.53 27.18 12.85
N THR A 190 -5.49 27.80 11.67
CA THR A 190 -6.68 28.42 11.08
C THR A 190 -7.56 27.40 10.35
N LEU A 191 -8.81 27.23 10.79
CA LEU A 191 -9.77 26.28 10.21
C LEU A 191 -9.97 26.48 8.70
N SER A 192 -10.01 27.73 8.23
CA SER A 192 -10.17 28.06 6.80
C SER A 192 -9.04 27.50 5.92
N ALA A 193 -7.79 27.53 6.41
CA ALA A 193 -6.65 26.99 5.68
C ALA A 193 -6.74 25.46 5.57
N TRP A 194 -7.14 24.77 6.64
CA TRP A 194 -7.41 23.33 6.62
C TRP A 194 -8.56 22.95 5.68
N MET A 195 -9.66 23.72 5.69
CA MET A 195 -10.79 23.50 4.79
C MET A 195 -10.39 23.64 3.32
N SER A 196 -9.51 24.59 2.99
CA SER A 196 -9.02 24.75 1.61
C SER A 196 -8.21 23.55 1.11
N MET A 197 -7.57 22.81 2.01
CA MET A 197 -6.77 21.62 1.70
C MET A 197 -7.55 20.30 1.88
N ALA A 198 -8.77 20.35 2.40
CA ALA A 198 -9.58 19.18 2.70
C ALA A 198 -9.79 18.25 1.48
N PRO A 199 -10.08 18.75 0.25
CA PRO A 199 -10.22 17.87 -0.91
C PRO A 199 -8.93 17.06 -1.21
N SER A 200 -7.76 17.70 -1.08
CA SER A 200 -6.47 17.03 -1.29
C SER A 200 -6.18 16.01 -0.19
N LEU A 201 -6.49 16.33 1.07
CA LEU A 201 -6.29 15.41 2.19
C LEU A 201 -7.23 14.20 2.11
N ILE A 202 -8.49 14.40 1.70
CA ILE A 202 -9.43 13.31 1.42
C ILE A 202 -8.88 12.41 0.31
N ALA A 203 -8.39 12.99 -0.79
CA ALA A 203 -7.76 12.22 -1.85
C ALA A 203 -6.54 11.42 -1.35
N CYS A 204 -5.68 12.00 -0.49
CA CYS A 204 -4.56 11.28 0.11
C CYS A 204 -5.03 10.04 0.90
N VAL A 205 -6.06 10.20 1.73
CA VAL A 205 -6.64 9.11 2.53
C VAL A 205 -7.27 8.05 1.62
N LEU A 206 -8.05 8.44 0.62
CA LEU A 206 -8.65 7.51 -0.35
C LEU A 206 -7.59 6.73 -1.14
N GLY A 207 -6.47 7.37 -1.49
CA GLY A 207 -5.33 6.71 -2.10
C GLY A 207 -4.74 5.64 -1.19
N ALA A 208 -4.29 6.04 0.00
CA ALA A 208 -3.61 5.15 0.93
C ALA A 208 -4.52 4.00 1.44
N SER A 209 -5.78 4.30 1.75
CA SER A 209 -6.75 3.29 2.16
C SER A 209 -7.15 2.37 0.99
N GLY A 210 -7.35 2.94 -0.21
CA GLY A 210 -7.70 2.19 -1.40
C GLY A 210 -6.63 1.17 -1.79
N ILE A 211 -5.35 1.56 -1.79
CA ILE A 211 -4.26 0.60 -2.08
C ILE A 211 -4.11 -0.44 -0.97
N SER A 212 -4.23 -0.02 0.29
CA SER A 212 -4.18 -0.95 1.43
C SER A 212 -5.29 -2.00 1.35
N PHE A 213 -6.51 -1.60 0.97
CA PHE A 213 -7.63 -2.51 0.77
C PHE A 213 -7.36 -3.53 -0.36
N VAL A 214 -6.83 -3.06 -1.50
CA VAL A 214 -6.46 -3.94 -2.63
C VAL A 214 -5.41 -4.97 -2.20
N LEU A 215 -4.37 -4.52 -1.50
CA LEU A 215 -3.25 -5.37 -1.09
C LEU A 215 -3.64 -6.35 0.01
N THR A 216 -4.37 -5.92 1.03
CA THR A 216 -4.86 -6.83 2.09
C THR A 216 -5.79 -7.92 1.53
N THR A 217 -6.63 -7.58 0.55
CA THR A 217 -7.46 -8.57 -0.18
C THR A 217 -6.60 -9.54 -0.98
N ALA A 218 -5.54 -9.04 -1.65
CA ALA A 218 -4.60 -9.87 -2.38
C ALA A 218 -3.79 -10.81 -1.45
N THR A 219 -3.39 -10.33 -0.26
CA THR A 219 -2.72 -11.11 0.79
C THR A 219 -3.56 -12.31 1.20
N ALA A 220 -4.85 -12.11 1.51
CA ALA A 220 -5.74 -13.19 1.91
C ALA A 220 -5.83 -14.29 0.82
N GLY A 221 -5.94 -13.88 -0.45
CA GLY A 221 -5.95 -14.82 -1.58
C GLY A 221 -4.61 -15.53 -1.83
N LEU A 222 -3.49 -14.94 -1.41
CA LEU A 222 -2.17 -15.56 -1.53
C LEU A 222 -1.91 -16.55 -0.40
N GLU A 223 -2.28 -16.21 0.82
CA GLU A 223 -2.15 -17.07 2.00
C GLU A 223 -2.97 -18.35 1.83
N ARG A 224 -4.21 -18.25 1.35
CA ARG A 224 -5.02 -19.43 1.02
C ARG A 224 -4.31 -20.36 0.03
N ARG A 225 -3.75 -19.80 -1.05
CA ARG A 225 -3.03 -20.59 -2.07
C ARG A 225 -1.72 -21.18 -1.57
N GLN A 226 -1.04 -20.51 -0.64
CA GLN A 226 0.17 -21.04 -0.02
C GLN A 226 -0.17 -22.16 0.97
N LEU A 227 -1.24 -22.01 1.74
CA LEU A 227 -1.75 -23.07 2.61
C LEU A 227 -2.16 -24.30 1.79
N GLU A 228 -2.93 -24.13 0.72
CA GLU A 228 -3.34 -25.22 -0.17
C GLU A 228 -2.17 -25.97 -0.79
N LYS A 229 -1.04 -25.29 -1.00
CA LYS A 229 0.13 -25.87 -1.70
C LYS A 229 1.20 -26.42 -0.77
N TYR A 230 1.42 -25.78 0.37
CA TYR A 230 2.54 -26.08 1.27
C TYR A 230 2.11 -26.41 2.70
N GLY A 231 0.81 -26.37 3.01
CA GLY A 231 0.27 -26.50 4.36
C GLY A 231 0.73 -27.73 5.13
N ASP A 232 0.96 -28.84 4.42
CA ASP A 232 1.39 -30.10 5.03
C ASP A 232 2.90 -30.16 5.31
N THR A 233 3.68 -29.23 4.77
CA THR A 233 5.15 -29.22 4.94
C THR A 233 5.58 -28.59 6.26
N ASP A 234 6.60 -29.17 6.90
CA ASP A 234 7.14 -28.63 8.15
C ASP A 234 7.80 -27.25 7.95
N GLU A 235 8.45 -27.05 6.80
CA GLU A 235 9.03 -25.74 6.42
C GLU A 235 7.98 -24.63 6.43
N TYR A 236 6.79 -24.87 5.88
CA TYR A 236 5.71 -23.89 5.86
C TYR A 236 5.17 -23.59 7.25
N LYS A 237 4.92 -24.64 8.06
CA LYS A 237 4.40 -24.50 9.42
C LYS A 237 5.35 -23.69 10.30
N GLU A 238 6.65 -23.97 10.23
CA GLU A 238 7.67 -23.22 10.96
C GLU A 238 7.73 -21.77 10.49
N TRP A 239 7.74 -21.55 9.18
CA TRP A 239 7.84 -20.22 8.59
C TRP A 239 6.66 -19.32 8.97
N VAL A 240 5.43 -19.83 8.92
CA VAL A 240 4.22 -19.08 9.29
C VAL A 240 4.23 -18.68 10.76
N GLY A 241 4.74 -19.54 11.65
CA GLY A 241 4.82 -19.25 13.09
C GLY A 241 5.81 -18.13 13.45
N LYS A 242 6.80 -17.85 12.60
CA LYS A 242 7.88 -16.89 12.87
C LYS A 242 7.84 -15.62 12.03
N SER A 243 7.00 -15.58 10.99
CA SER A 243 6.92 -14.46 10.05
C SER A 243 5.65 -13.64 10.24
N TRP A 244 5.77 -12.32 10.14
CA TRP A 244 4.62 -11.42 10.17
C TRP A 244 3.88 -11.47 8.84
N VAL A 245 2.57 -11.67 8.92
CA VAL A 245 1.70 -11.78 7.76
C VAL A 245 1.46 -10.46 7.03
N GLY A 246 1.75 -9.34 7.68
CA GLY A 246 1.35 -8.02 7.22
C GLY A 246 -0.08 -7.67 7.66
N PHE A 247 -0.71 -6.77 6.92
CA PHE A 247 -2.09 -6.34 7.18
C PHE A 247 -3.05 -7.32 6.49
N GLN A 248 -3.90 -8.01 7.27
CA GLN A 248 -4.91 -8.93 6.76
C GLN A 248 -6.32 -8.48 7.14
N LEU A 249 -7.23 -8.59 6.17
CA LEU A 249 -8.65 -8.63 6.46
C LEU A 249 -9.01 -10.08 6.78
N VAL A 250 -9.29 -10.36 8.06
CA VAL A 250 -9.84 -11.66 8.46
C VAL A 250 -11.22 -11.75 7.85
N LYS A 251 -11.37 -12.61 6.83
CA LYS A 251 -12.70 -12.91 6.30
C LYS A 251 -13.36 -13.83 7.32
N LYS A 252 -14.35 -13.33 8.05
CA LYS A 252 -15.17 -14.16 8.94
C LYS A 252 -15.80 -15.24 8.07
N THR A 253 -15.43 -16.50 8.29
CA THR A 253 -16.03 -17.63 7.60
C THR A 253 -17.48 -17.72 8.04
N LYS A 254 -18.39 -18.01 7.11
CA LYS A 254 -19.84 -18.08 7.36
C LYS A 254 -20.24 -19.25 8.28
N ASP A 255 -19.28 -20.01 8.78
CA ASP A 255 -19.47 -21.23 9.56
C ASP A 255 -19.62 -20.95 11.08
N GLU A 256 -19.43 -19.70 11.54
CA GLU A 256 -19.60 -19.32 12.95
C GLU A 256 -21.04 -18.91 13.34
N GLU A 257 -21.98 -18.84 12.39
CA GLU A 257 -23.38 -18.49 12.66
C GLU A 257 -24.32 -19.70 12.86
N GLU A 258 -23.86 -20.93 12.66
CA GLU A 258 -24.72 -22.13 12.72
C GLU A 258 -24.57 -23.00 13.99
N THR A 259 -23.82 -22.56 15.00
CA THR A 259 -23.75 -23.27 16.30
C THR A 259 -24.38 -22.50 17.47
N VAL A 260 -25.44 -21.73 17.21
CA VAL A 260 -26.39 -21.36 18.27
C VAL A 260 -27.58 -22.30 18.14
N VAL A 261 -27.52 -23.42 18.85
CA VAL A 261 -28.64 -24.34 19.04
C VAL A 261 -29.77 -23.57 19.74
N PRO A 262 -30.97 -23.40 19.13
CA PRO A 262 -32.11 -22.87 19.82
C PRO A 262 -32.93 -24.02 20.40
N GLY A 263 -33.02 -24.08 21.74
CA GLY A 263 -34.08 -24.83 22.43
C GLY A 263 -33.61 -25.96 23.33
N ALA A 264 -33.44 -25.64 24.61
CA ALA A 264 -33.95 -26.48 25.68
C ALA A 264 -34.44 -25.55 26.79
N THR A 265 -35.75 -25.56 26.91
CA THR A 265 -36.67 -24.90 27.83
C THR A 265 -36.21 -24.79 29.28
N GLU A 266 -36.56 -23.64 29.87
CA GLU A 266 -36.79 -23.47 31.31
C GLU A 266 -37.63 -24.62 31.87
N ASP A 267 -37.18 -25.23 32.96
CA ASP A 267 -38.07 -25.86 33.92
C ASP A 267 -37.65 -25.45 35.35
N ASN A 268 -38.64 -24.96 36.07
CA ASN A 268 -38.57 -24.44 37.43
C ASN A 268 -38.69 -25.62 38.40
N GLY A 269 -37.73 -25.78 39.32
CA GLY A 269 -37.86 -26.80 40.36
C GLY A 269 -36.78 -26.77 41.42
N SER A 270 -36.80 -25.78 42.30
CA SER A 270 -36.22 -25.91 43.64
C SER A 270 -37.17 -26.70 44.54
N PRO A 271 -36.67 -27.71 45.29
CA PRO A 271 -36.85 -27.62 46.74
C PRO A 271 -35.63 -28.09 47.55
N THR A 272 -35.29 -27.24 48.52
CA THR A 272 -34.77 -27.49 49.88
C THR A 272 -33.46 -28.27 50.15
N PRO A 273 -32.68 -27.84 51.17
CA PRO A 273 -31.44 -28.49 51.58
C PRO A 273 -31.68 -29.58 52.65
N GLU A 274 -30.95 -30.69 52.53
CA GLU A 274 -30.68 -31.61 53.63
C GLU A 274 -29.16 -31.77 53.76
N GLU A 275 -28.72 -31.61 55.02
CA GLU A 275 -27.39 -31.84 55.64
C GLU A 275 -26.24 -30.84 55.40
#